data_AF-A0A928Z236-F1
#
_entry.id   AF-A0A928Z236-F1
#
_cell.length_a   1.000
_cell.length_b   1.000
_cell.length_c   1.000
_cell.angle_alpha   90.00
_cell.angle_beta   90.00
_cell.angle_gamma   90.00
#
_symmetry.space_group_name_H-M   'P 1'
#
loop_
_entity.id
_entity.type
_entity.pdbx_description
1 polymer ?
#
loop_
_entity_poly.entity_id
_entity_poly.type
_entity_poly.pdbx_seq_one_letter_code
_entity_poly.pdbx_strand_id
1 'polypeptide(L)'
;MSNKIYQATIGLLLIGSSLSLTTLPAQAESRAAQCQRFDHAMNTFARQLATAKKGNRNPISNLNRWLNISEKSLKQLQNKQFSDPQVQAFQQKALDIYVNVHNSMIGIANSVEARDRQAAMLAYGKLFKSIQPEKQLKRQLSNYCRHL
;
A
#
# COMPACT_ATOMS: atom_id res chain seq x y z
N MET A 1 64.73 -4.75 45.16
CA MET A 1 63.75 -5.84 45.28
C MET A 1 63.26 -6.19 43.89
N SER A 2 63.38 -7.47 43.55
CA SER A 2 63.15 -8.10 42.26
C SER A 2 61.68 -8.10 41.82
N ASN A 3 61.38 -8.03 40.52
CA ASN A 3 61.13 -9.24 39.73
C ASN A 3 61.00 -8.94 38.22
N LYS A 4 61.72 -9.72 37.41
CA LYS A 4 61.48 -9.90 35.98
C LYS A 4 60.40 -10.97 35.80
N ILE A 5 59.46 -10.79 34.88
CA ILE A 5 58.84 -11.91 34.15
C ILE A 5 58.69 -11.52 32.68
N TYR A 6 59.30 -12.35 31.84
CA TYR A 6 59.16 -12.45 30.38
C TYR A 6 57.88 -13.25 30.05
N GLN A 7 57.26 -12.97 28.89
CA GLN A 7 56.75 -13.92 27.87
C GLN A 7 55.77 -13.17 26.95
N ALA A 8 56.05 -12.97 25.66
CA ALA A 8 56.13 -13.90 24.54
C ALA A 8 54.77 -14.10 23.83
N THR A 9 54.75 -13.71 22.54
CA THR A 9 53.87 -14.19 21.45
C THR A 9 52.35 -13.89 21.61
N ILE A 10 51.58 -13.48 20.62
CA ILE A 10 51.45 -13.98 19.25
C ILE A 10 50.94 -12.81 18.39
N GLY A 11 51.66 -12.48 17.32
CA GLY A 11 51.10 -11.69 16.23
C GLY A 11 50.08 -12.55 15.49
N LEU A 12 48.82 -12.14 15.51
CA LEU A 12 47.80 -12.66 14.61
C LEU A 12 47.22 -11.48 13.82
N LEU A 13 47.89 -11.19 12.71
CA LEU A 13 47.34 -10.42 11.60
C LEU A 13 46.15 -11.20 11.05
N LEU A 14 44.94 -10.90 11.55
CA LEU A 14 43.72 -11.22 10.83
C LEU A 14 43.65 -10.30 9.62
N ILE A 15 44.29 -10.74 8.53
CA ILE A 15 43.91 -10.37 7.17
C ILE A 15 42.55 -11.03 6.94
N GLY A 16 41.53 -10.44 7.56
CA GLY A 16 40.13 -10.77 7.32
C GLY A 16 39.78 -10.22 5.96
N SER A 17 39.97 -11.06 4.95
CA SER A 17 39.57 -10.88 3.57
C SER A 17 38.33 -10.01 3.49
N SER A 18 38.49 -8.82 2.92
CA SER A 18 37.38 -7.97 2.50
C SER A 18 36.60 -8.76 1.45
N LEU A 19 35.68 -9.60 1.90
CA LEU A 19 34.56 -10.10 1.12
C LEU A 19 33.79 -8.84 0.71
N SER A 20 34.26 -8.26 -0.40
CA SER A 20 33.50 -7.33 -1.19
C SER A 20 32.31 -8.13 -1.65
N LEU A 21 31.25 -8.10 -0.84
CA LEU A 21 29.91 -8.49 -1.23
C LEU A 21 29.63 -7.59 -2.44
N THR A 22 29.92 -8.11 -3.62
CA THR A 22 29.44 -7.56 -4.87
C THR A 22 27.94 -7.68 -4.78
N THR A 23 27.32 -6.61 -4.26
CA THR A 23 25.89 -6.40 -4.38
C THR A 23 25.64 -6.34 -5.87
N LEU A 24 25.31 -7.49 -6.45
CA LEU A 24 24.76 -7.58 -7.80
C LEU A 24 23.73 -6.47 -7.88
N PRO A 25 23.84 -5.53 -8.84
CA PRO A 25 22.87 -4.45 -8.94
C PRO A 25 21.52 -5.13 -9.01
N ALA A 26 20.68 -4.91 -7.98
CA ALA A 26 19.33 -5.42 -7.95
C ALA A 26 18.71 -4.98 -9.27
N GLN A 27 18.48 -5.93 -10.18
CA GLN A 27 18.08 -5.61 -11.55
C GLN A 27 16.80 -4.79 -11.43
N ALA A 28 16.89 -3.51 -11.78
CA ALA A 28 15.80 -2.57 -11.56
C ALA A 28 14.57 -3.12 -12.28
N GLU A 29 13.50 -3.33 -11.53
CA GLU A 29 12.25 -3.86 -12.07
C GLU A 29 11.78 -2.98 -13.23
N SER A 30 11.44 -3.60 -14.37
CA SER A 30 11.01 -2.84 -15.54
C SER A 30 9.73 -2.05 -15.24
N ARG A 31 9.56 -0.91 -15.91
CA ARG A 31 8.33 -0.11 -15.86
C ARG A 31 7.08 -0.96 -16.12
N ALA A 32 7.18 -1.94 -17.02
CA ALA A 32 6.10 -2.85 -17.34
C ALA A 32 5.69 -3.74 -16.17
N ALA A 33 6.65 -4.34 -15.48
CA ALA A 33 6.39 -5.17 -14.30
C ALA A 33 5.81 -4.32 -13.15
N GLN A 34 6.31 -3.10 -12.95
CA GLN A 34 5.75 -2.16 -11.97
C GLN A 34 4.29 -1.80 -12.28
N CYS A 35 3.98 -1.48 -13.54
CA CYS A 35 2.63 -1.24 -14.03
C CYS A 35 1.68 -2.42 -13.76
N GLN A 36 2.10 -3.65 -14.11
CA GLN A 36 1.30 -4.85 -13.90
C GLN A 36 1.02 -5.12 -12.42
N ARG A 37 2.02 -4.96 -11.55
CA ARG A 37 1.85 -5.09 -10.10
C ARG A 37 0.90 -4.05 -9.53
N PHE A 38 0.99 -2.80 -10.01
CA PHE A 38 0.09 -1.73 -9.57
C PHE A 38 -1.35 -2.01 -10.00
N ASP A 39 -1.57 -2.33 -11.28
CA ASP A 39 -2.89 -2.69 -11.79
C ASP A 39 -3.49 -3.92 -11.08
N HIS A 40 -2.66 -4.94 -10.83
CA HIS A 40 -3.07 -6.10 -10.05
C HIS A 40 -3.53 -5.74 -8.63
N ALA A 41 -2.84 -4.82 -7.95
CA ALA A 41 -3.23 -4.35 -6.63
C ALA A 41 -4.58 -3.63 -6.67
N MET A 42 -4.79 -2.74 -7.64
CA MET A 42 -6.04 -1.99 -7.83
C MET A 42 -7.22 -2.93 -8.15
N ASN A 43 -7.01 -3.92 -9.01
CA ASN A 43 -8.02 -4.90 -9.38
C ASN A 43 -8.34 -5.87 -8.26
N THR A 44 -7.35 -6.28 -7.46
CA THR A 44 -7.58 -7.11 -6.27
C THR A 44 -8.41 -6.36 -5.24
N PHE A 45 -8.11 -5.08 -5.00
CA PHE A 45 -8.94 -4.26 -4.13
C PHE A 45 -10.40 -4.17 -4.61
N ALA A 46 -10.61 -3.80 -5.88
CA ALA A 46 -11.95 -3.70 -6.45
C ALA A 46 -12.75 -5.02 -6.35
N ARG A 47 -12.09 -6.17 -6.59
CA ARG A 47 -12.71 -7.50 -6.44
C ARG A 47 -13.09 -7.79 -4.99
N GLN A 48 -12.20 -7.52 -4.03
CA GLN A 48 -12.48 -7.73 -2.60
C GLN A 48 -13.63 -6.83 -2.11
N LEU A 49 -13.68 -5.58 -2.57
CA LEU A 49 -14.81 -4.70 -2.29
C LEU A 49 -16.14 -5.21 -2.87
N ALA A 50 -16.11 -5.78 -4.07
CA ALA A 50 -17.28 -6.38 -4.69
C ALA A 50 -17.78 -7.62 -3.92
N THR A 51 -16.87 -8.43 -3.36
CA THR A 51 -17.26 -9.60 -2.55
C THR A 51 -17.82 -9.21 -1.19
N ALA A 52 -17.38 -8.10 -0.58
CA ALA A 52 -17.95 -7.63 0.67
C ALA A 52 -19.43 -7.22 0.57
N LYS A 53 -19.95 -6.97 -0.64
CA LYS A 53 -21.38 -6.75 -0.89
C LYS A 53 -22.19 -8.04 -1.00
N LYS A 54 -21.54 -9.19 -1.23
CA LYS A 54 -22.21 -10.48 -1.46
C LYS A 54 -22.27 -11.29 -0.16
N GLY A 55 -23.46 -11.74 0.21
CA GLY A 55 -23.64 -12.80 1.22
C GLY A 55 -24.01 -12.36 2.64
N ASN A 56 -24.30 -11.08 2.92
CA ASN A 56 -24.91 -10.70 4.19
C ASN A 56 -26.01 -9.64 3.99
N ARG A 57 -27.20 -9.87 4.59
CA ARG A 57 -28.32 -8.93 4.55
C ARG A 57 -28.17 -7.79 5.57
N ASN A 58 -27.24 -7.91 6.52
CA ASN A 58 -26.95 -6.88 7.52
C ASN A 58 -26.06 -5.76 6.93
N PRO A 59 -26.57 -4.52 6.77
CA PRO A 59 -25.81 -3.41 6.20
C PRO A 59 -24.57 -3.02 7.00
N ILE A 60 -24.63 -3.08 8.34
CA ILE A 60 -23.50 -2.74 9.23
C ILE A 60 -22.37 -3.77 9.06
N SER A 61 -22.71 -5.06 9.00
CA SER A 61 -21.70 -6.09 8.79
C SER A 61 -21.01 -5.96 7.43
N ASN A 62 -21.76 -5.61 6.38
CA ASN A 62 -21.19 -5.33 5.06
C ASN A 62 -20.24 -4.14 5.09
N LEU A 63 -20.63 -3.07 5.80
CA LEU A 63 -19.81 -1.87 5.95
C LEU A 63 -18.52 -2.15 6.71
N ASN A 64 -18.58 -2.90 7.81
CA ASN A 64 -17.40 -3.31 8.57
C ASN A 64 -16.45 -4.20 7.75
N ARG A 65 -16.99 -5.11 6.93
CA ARG A 65 -16.17 -5.89 5.99
C ARG A 65 -15.50 -4.99 4.95
N TRP A 66 -16.23 -4.03 4.40
CA TRP A 66 -15.69 -3.03 3.47
C TRP A 66 -14.55 -2.22 4.10
N LEU A 67 -14.74 -1.73 5.33
CA LEU A 67 -13.72 -0.99 6.08
C LEU A 67 -12.45 -1.79 6.28
N ASN A 68 -12.56 -3.05 6.73
CA ASN A 68 -11.42 -3.94 6.94
C ASN A 68 -10.65 -4.22 5.64
N ILE A 69 -11.37 -4.48 4.53
CA ILE A 69 -10.75 -4.70 3.22
C ILE A 69 -10.03 -3.42 2.76
N SER A 70 -10.68 -2.26 2.88
CA SER A 70 -10.08 -0.97 2.55
C SER A 70 -8.81 -0.69 3.33
N GLU A 71 -8.80 -0.94 4.63
CA GLU A 71 -7.62 -0.74 5.47
C GLU A 71 -6.47 -1.67 5.05
N LYS A 72 -6.77 -2.96 4.84
CA LYS A 72 -5.78 -3.94 4.38
C LYS A 72 -5.19 -3.56 3.01
N SER A 73 -6.03 -3.17 2.06
CA SER A 73 -5.59 -2.79 0.72
C SER A 73 -4.81 -1.49 0.71
N LEU A 74 -5.17 -0.51 1.55
CA LEU A 74 -4.38 0.71 1.76
C LEU A 74 -2.97 0.37 2.25
N LYS A 75 -2.86 -0.42 3.32
CA LYS A 75 -1.54 -0.86 3.85
C LYS A 75 -0.73 -1.63 2.80
N GLN A 76 -1.37 -2.54 2.07
CA GLN A 76 -0.70 -3.28 0.99
C GLN A 76 -0.22 -2.37 -0.13
N LEU A 77 -0.99 -1.34 -0.48
CA LEU A 77 -0.61 -0.39 -1.51
C LEU A 77 0.51 0.52 -1.03
N GLN A 78 0.47 1.03 0.20
CA GLN A 78 1.52 1.85 0.82
C GLN A 78 2.87 1.10 0.90
N ASN A 79 2.82 -0.19 1.25
CA ASN A 79 4.03 -1.01 1.42
C ASN A 79 4.68 -1.43 0.08
N LYS A 80 4.00 -1.23 -1.05
CA LYS A 80 4.59 -1.49 -2.37
C LYS A 80 5.51 -0.34 -2.74
N GLN A 81 6.79 -0.64 -2.92
CA GLN A 81 7.72 0.33 -3.51
C GLN A 81 7.71 0.19 -5.02
N PHE A 82 7.63 1.34 -5.69
CA PHE A 82 7.82 1.50 -7.13
C PHE A 82 9.01 2.44 -7.32
N SER A 83 9.83 2.22 -8.33
CA SER A 83 10.96 3.09 -8.68
C SER A 83 10.63 4.02 -9.85
N ASP A 84 9.62 3.69 -10.67
CA ASP A 84 9.15 4.55 -11.74
C ASP A 84 8.39 5.77 -11.15
N PRO A 85 8.83 7.02 -11.40
CA PRO A 85 8.24 8.21 -10.79
C PRO A 85 6.76 8.41 -11.14
N GLN A 86 6.35 8.02 -12.35
CA GLN A 86 4.97 8.16 -12.78
C GLN A 86 4.08 7.10 -12.11
N VAL A 87 4.58 5.88 -11.92
CA VAL A 87 3.89 4.84 -11.14
C VAL A 87 3.77 5.26 -9.66
N GLN A 88 4.80 5.84 -9.06
CA GLN A 88 4.72 6.42 -7.71
C GLN A 88 3.65 7.53 -7.63
N ALA A 89 3.58 8.41 -8.62
CA ALA A 89 2.55 9.45 -8.67
C ALA A 89 1.13 8.86 -8.79
N PHE A 90 0.94 7.78 -9.55
CA PHE A 90 -0.33 7.06 -9.59
C PHE A 90 -0.66 6.36 -8.28
N GLN A 91 0.33 5.81 -7.59
CA GLN A 91 0.17 5.24 -6.26
C GLN A 91 -0.29 6.27 -5.26
N GLN A 92 0.32 7.45 -5.20
CA GLN A 92 -0.11 8.51 -4.28
C GLN A 92 -1.56 8.92 -4.55
N LYS A 93 -1.94 9.13 -5.81
CA LYS A 93 -3.32 9.45 -6.18
C LYS A 93 -4.31 8.33 -5.78
N ALA A 94 -3.94 7.07 -5.96
CA ALA A 94 -4.77 5.95 -5.52
C ALA A 94 -4.93 5.92 -4.00
N LEU A 95 -3.84 6.15 -3.25
CA LEU A 95 -3.88 6.24 -1.80
C LEU A 95 -4.80 7.36 -1.32
N ASP A 96 -4.70 8.56 -1.90
CA ASP A 96 -5.56 9.69 -1.55
C ASP A 96 -7.04 9.38 -1.78
N ILE A 97 -7.37 8.77 -2.93
CA ILE A 97 -8.73 8.32 -3.25
C ILE A 97 -9.21 7.31 -2.21
N TYR A 98 -8.42 6.27 -1.94
CA TYR A 98 -8.81 5.19 -1.06
C TYR A 98 -8.88 5.59 0.42
N VAL A 99 -8.04 6.51 0.88
CA VAL A 99 -8.15 7.12 2.22
C VAL A 99 -9.46 7.90 2.33
N ASN A 100 -9.81 8.71 1.32
CA ASN A 100 -11.06 9.48 1.34
C ASN A 100 -12.30 8.57 1.30
N VAL A 101 -12.25 7.50 0.52
CA VAL A 101 -13.28 6.46 0.50
C VAL A 101 -13.40 5.78 1.87
N HIS A 102 -12.28 5.36 2.46
CA HIS A 102 -12.23 4.76 3.79
C HIS A 102 -12.84 5.65 4.86
N ASN A 103 -12.41 6.91 4.94
CA ASN A 103 -12.90 7.90 5.91
C ASN A 103 -14.40 8.18 5.71
N SER A 104 -14.87 8.24 4.47
CA SER A 104 -16.30 8.40 4.19
C SER A 104 -17.11 7.21 4.69
N MET A 105 -16.58 5.99 4.58
CA MET A 105 -17.23 4.79 5.11
C MET A 105 -17.26 4.74 6.63
N ILE A 106 -16.19 5.17 7.30
CA ILE A 106 -16.19 5.34 8.76
C ILE A 106 -17.31 6.32 9.15
N GLY A 107 -17.40 7.45 8.43
CA GLY A 107 -18.47 8.42 8.62
C GLY A 107 -19.86 7.82 8.47
N ILE A 108 -20.09 6.98 7.45
CA ILE A 108 -21.36 6.26 7.26
C ILE A 108 -21.61 5.32 8.45
N ALA A 109 -20.62 4.53 8.87
CA ALA A 109 -20.77 3.55 9.94
C ALA A 109 -21.18 4.21 11.25
N ASN A 110 -20.43 5.23 11.66
CA ASN A 110 -20.69 6.00 12.86
C ASN A 110 -22.06 6.67 12.81
N SER A 111 -22.46 7.22 11.65
CA SER A 111 -23.76 7.88 11.50
C SER A 111 -24.92 6.89 11.59
N VAL A 112 -24.78 5.68 11.02
CA VAL A 112 -25.82 4.65 11.11
C VAL A 112 -25.94 4.12 12.54
N GLU A 113 -24.83 3.90 13.24
CA GLU A 113 -24.81 3.51 14.65
C GLU A 113 -25.49 4.56 15.54
N ALA A 114 -25.18 5.84 15.32
CA ALA A 114 -25.80 6.98 16.00
C ALA A 114 -27.26 7.25 15.56
N ARG A 115 -27.77 6.52 14.55
CA ARG A 115 -29.09 6.74 13.92
C ARG A 115 -29.28 8.16 13.36
N ASP A 116 -28.18 8.83 13.01
CA ASP A 116 -28.18 10.17 12.43
C ASP A 116 -28.26 10.09 10.90
N ARG A 117 -29.49 10.26 10.38
CA ARG A 117 -29.76 10.19 8.93
C ARG A 117 -29.09 11.33 8.15
N GLN A 118 -28.97 12.53 8.73
CA GLN A 118 -28.39 13.68 8.05
C GLN A 118 -26.88 13.50 7.91
N ALA A 119 -26.20 13.09 8.98
CA ALA A 119 -24.78 12.76 8.94
C ALA A 119 -24.51 11.60 7.97
N ALA A 120 -25.36 10.58 7.94
CA ALA A 120 -25.23 9.47 6.99
C ALA A 120 -25.33 9.97 5.53
N MET A 121 -26.31 10.81 5.20
CA MET A 121 -26.44 11.40 3.86
C MET A 121 -25.21 12.22 3.45
N LEU A 122 -24.67 13.03 4.36
CA LEU A 122 -23.44 13.79 4.11
C LEU A 122 -22.24 12.87 3.85
N ALA A 123 -22.12 11.79 4.63
CA ALA A 123 -21.05 10.81 4.47
C ALA A 123 -21.18 10.04 3.14
N TYR A 124 -22.39 9.67 2.71
CA TYR A 124 -22.63 9.12 1.38
C TYR A 124 -22.28 10.10 0.26
N GLY A 125 -22.59 11.39 0.42
CA GLY A 125 -22.20 12.43 -0.54
C GLY A 125 -20.68 12.56 -0.65
N LYS A 126 -19.96 12.51 0.47
CA LYS A 126 -18.48 12.48 0.50
C LYS A 126 -17.93 11.23 -0.19
N LEU A 127 -18.52 10.06 0.08
CA LEU A 127 -18.13 8.81 -0.56
C LEU A 127 -18.26 8.89 -2.08
N PHE A 128 -19.40 9.38 -2.59
CA PHE A 128 -19.62 9.53 -4.03
C PHE A 128 -18.57 10.43 -4.68
N LYS A 129 -18.30 11.60 -4.07
CA LYS A 129 -17.26 12.52 -4.54
C LYS A 129 -15.86 11.90 -4.52
N SER A 130 -15.57 11.09 -3.51
CA SER A 130 -14.25 10.45 -3.33
C SER A 130 -13.97 9.37 -4.39
N ILE A 131 -15.00 8.69 -4.91
CA ILE A 131 -14.84 7.62 -5.91
C ILE A 131 -14.69 8.18 -7.34
N GLN A 132 -15.25 9.37 -7.62
CA GLN A 132 -15.25 9.93 -8.99
C GLN A 132 -13.86 9.97 -9.66
N PRO A 133 -12.77 10.37 -8.98
CA PRO A 133 -11.44 10.42 -9.59
C PRO A 133 -10.86 9.04 -9.97
N GLU A 134 -11.37 7.94 -9.39
CA GLU A 134 -10.82 6.59 -9.62
C GLU A 134 -10.88 6.18 -11.09
N LYS A 135 -11.99 6.49 -11.78
CA LYS A 135 -12.14 6.18 -13.21
C LYS A 135 -11.11 6.92 -14.06
N GLN A 136 -10.83 8.18 -13.74
CA GLN A 136 -9.81 8.96 -14.43
C GLN A 136 -8.42 8.40 -14.16
N LEU A 137 -8.12 8.07 -12.91
CA LEU A 137 -6.84 7.46 -12.53
C LEU A 137 -6.59 6.15 -13.30
N LYS A 138 -7.58 5.24 -13.35
CA LYS A 138 -7.47 3.98 -14.10
C LYS A 138 -7.18 4.20 -15.59
N ARG A 139 -7.82 5.19 -16.22
CA ARG A 139 -7.55 5.55 -17.62
C ARG A 139 -6.12 6.08 -17.80
N GLN A 140 -5.67 6.99 -16.93
CA GLN A 140 -4.32 7.55 -17.00
C GLN A 140 -3.25 6.48 -16.81
N LEU A 141 -3.42 5.59 -15.82
CA LEU A 141 -2.57 4.43 -15.61
C LEU A 141 -2.54 3.54 -16.84
N SER A 142 -3.71 3.14 -17.35
CA SER A 142 -3.80 2.25 -18.52
C SER A 142 -3.15 2.83 -19.78
N ASN A 143 -3.26 4.14 -19.99
CA ASN A 143 -2.58 4.80 -21.10
C ASN A 143 -1.06 4.80 -20.89
N TYR A 144 -0.59 5.19 -19.70
CA TYR A 144 0.84 5.16 -19.38
C TYR A 144 1.45 3.77 -19.54
N CYS A 145 0.76 2.75 -19.04
CA CYS A 145 1.18 1.36 -19.09
C CYS A 145 0.95 0.67 -20.45
N ARG A 146 0.34 1.33 -21.45
CA ARG A 146 0.22 0.75 -22.82
C ARG A 146 1.28 1.26 -23.78
N HIS A 147 1.96 2.36 -23.45
CA HIS A 147 3.09 2.89 -24.22
C HIS A 147 4.43 2.37 -23.65
N LEU A 148 4.45 1.07 -23.35
CA LEU A 148 5.60 0.30 -22.85
C LEU A 148 6.31 -0.41 -23.99
#